data_AF-A0A3B4X795-F1
#
_entry.id   AF-A0A3B4X795-F1
#
_cell.length_a   1.000
_cell.length_b   1.000
_cell.length_c   1.000
_cell.angle_alpha   90.00
_cell.angle_beta   90.00
_cell.angle_gamma   90.00
#
_symmetry.space_group_name_H-M   'P 1'
#
loop_
_entity.id
_entity.type
_entity.pdbx_description
1 polymer ?
#
loop_
_entity_poly.entity_id
_entity_poly.type
_entity_poly.pdbx_seq_one_letter_code
_entity_poly.pdbx_strand_id
1 'polypeptide(L)'
;KRQPPGLKNEANTEHFVDKHRAQLIWSVTNIKPVLDGLLSCDVINNKSYDEIMSISSSMQKMRALFNRHLDSSGDLGKNILFTILEAHAPVLMTYLKSKEHENIAAVSKSLNKLF
;
A
#
# COMPACT_ATOMS: atom_id res chain seq x y z
N LYS A 1 38.32 -2.59 -9.68
CA LYS A 1 37.47 -1.41 -9.96
C LYS A 1 36.43 -1.33 -8.84
N ARG A 2 36.62 -0.42 -7.88
CA ARG A 2 35.65 -0.19 -6.79
C ARG A 2 34.76 0.97 -7.23
N GLN A 3 33.45 0.75 -7.30
CA GLN A 3 32.48 1.80 -7.54
C GLN A 3 32.44 2.73 -6.31
N PRO A 4 32.34 4.06 -6.47
CA PRO A 4 32.19 4.98 -5.36
C PRO A 4 30.82 4.77 -4.68
N PRO A 5 30.71 5.04 -3.35
CA PRO A 5 29.43 5.01 -2.67
C PRO A 5 28.53 6.07 -3.30
N GLY A 6 27.58 5.59 -4.09
CA GLY A 6 26.55 6.41 -4.70
C GLY A 6 25.80 7.16 -3.60
N LEU A 7 25.81 8.47 -3.73
CA LEU A 7 24.79 9.39 -3.24
C LEU A 7 23.43 8.68 -3.13
N LYS A 8 22.98 8.40 -1.89
CA LYS A 8 21.56 8.14 -1.62
C LYS A 8 20.83 9.48 -1.64
N ASN A 9 20.70 10.07 -2.82
CA ASN A 9 19.83 11.22 -3.05
C ASN A 9 18.59 10.75 -3.80
N GLU A 10 17.72 10.01 -3.10
CA GLU A 10 16.35 9.80 -3.56
C GLU A 10 15.48 9.98 -2.33
N ALA A 11 14.61 10.98 -2.37
CA ALA A 11 13.71 11.31 -1.28
C ALA A 11 13.02 10.03 -0.79
N ASN A 12 13.09 9.77 0.52
CA ASN A 12 12.38 8.69 1.18
C ASN A 12 10.86 8.99 1.15
N THR A 13 10.28 8.99 -0.05
CA THR A 13 8.85 9.18 -0.25
C THR A 13 8.20 7.88 0.19
N GLU A 14 7.58 7.93 1.38
CA GLU A 14 6.74 6.85 1.89
C GLU A 14 5.81 6.35 0.78
N HIS A 15 5.80 5.04 0.56
CA HIS A 15 4.99 4.44 -0.49
C HIS A 15 3.49 4.62 -0.19
N PHE A 16 2.66 4.83 -1.23
CA PHE A 16 1.23 5.10 -1.07
C PHE A 16 0.51 4.11 -0.14
N VAL A 17 0.73 2.80 -0.34
CA VAL A 17 0.08 1.77 0.49
C VAL A 17 0.55 1.77 1.95
N ASP A 18 1.76 2.25 2.24
CA ASP A 18 2.26 2.39 3.62
C ASP A 18 1.62 3.61 4.28
N LYS A 19 1.60 4.73 3.55
CA LYS A 19 1.00 6.00 3.99
C LYS A 19 -0.49 5.87 4.31
N HIS A 20 -1.25 5.11 3.51
CA HIS A 20 -2.69 4.89 3.70
C HIS A 20 -3.01 3.54 4.37
N ARG A 21 -2.02 2.90 4.98
CA ARG A 21 -2.15 1.55 5.56
C ARG A 21 -3.32 1.42 6.52
N ALA A 22 -3.54 2.39 7.39
CA ALA A 22 -4.64 2.35 8.36
C ALA A 22 -6.00 2.33 7.65
N GLN A 23 -6.20 3.21 6.67
CA GLN A 23 -7.42 3.28 5.88
C GLN A 23 -7.63 1.99 5.08
N LEU A 24 -6.57 1.46 4.45
CA LEU A 24 -6.64 0.20 3.72
C LEU A 24 -7.02 -0.98 4.63
N ILE A 25 -6.43 -1.07 5.82
CA ILE A 25 -6.76 -2.12 6.81
C ILE A 25 -8.23 -2.06 7.24
N TRP A 26 -8.78 -0.87 7.43
CA TRP A 26 -10.15 -0.70 7.90
C TRP A 26 -11.20 -0.82 6.78
N SER A 27 -10.88 -0.37 5.57
CA SER A 27 -11.86 -0.21 4.50
C SER A 27 -11.89 -1.36 3.50
N VAL A 28 -10.82 -2.15 3.35
CA VAL A 28 -10.83 -3.31 2.46
C VAL A 28 -11.49 -4.49 3.19
N THR A 29 -12.76 -4.73 2.91
CA THR A 29 -13.53 -5.82 3.53
C THR A 29 -13.53 -7.12 2.72
N ASN A 30 -13.47 -7.01 1.38
CA ASN A 30 -13.39 -8.16 0.49
C ASN A 30 -11.92 -8.51 0.16
N ILE A 31 -11.31 -9.33 1.01
CA ILE A 31 -9.88 -9.65 0.95
C ILE A 31 -9.53 -10.67 -0.13
N LYS A 32 -10.46 -11.56 -0.49
CA LYS A 32 -10.17 -12.70 -1.37
C LYS A 32 -9.57 -12.28 -2.73
N PRO A 33 -10.17 -11.34 -3.49
CA PRO A 33 -9.60 -10.91 -4.77
C PRO A 33 -8.21 -10.27 -4.63
N VAL A 34 -7.96 -9.62 -3.49
CA VAL A 34 -6.64 -9.03 -3.21
C VAL A 34 -5.59 -10.13 -3.05
N LEU A 35 -5.89 -11.18 -2.29
CA LEU A 35 -4.98 -12.31 -2.11
C LEU A 35 -4.81 -13.13 -3.40
N ASP A 36 -5.88 -13.32 -4.17
CA ASP A 36 -5.82 -14.03 -5.45
C ASP A 36 -4.85 -13.31 -6.41
N GLY A 37 -4.93 -11.97 -6.50
CA GLY A 37 -3.99 -11.17 -7.29
C GLY A 37 -2.56 -11.28 -6.78
N LEU A 38 -2.34 -11.16 -5.47
CA LEU A 38 -0.99 -11.23 -4.89
C LEU A 38 -0.35 -12.61 -5.06
N LEU A 39 -1.14 -13.67 -5.00
CA LEU A 39 -0.71 -15.04 -5.26
C LEU A 39 -0.35 -15.20 -6.75
N SER A 40 -1.16 -14.67 -7.66
CA SER A 40 -0.90 -14.73 -9.11
C SER A 40 0.35 -13.99 -9.55
N CYS A 41 0.77 -12.99 -8.77
CA CYS A 41 1.99 -12.21 -9.01
C CYS A 41 3.18 -12.65 -8.14
N ASP A 42 3.10 -13.82 -7.50
CA ASP A 42 4.14 -14.41 -6.66
C ASP A 42 4.62 -13.53 -5.48
N VAL A 43 3.79 -12.58 -5.02
CA VAL A 43 4.08 -11.75 -3.83
C VAL A 43 3.85 -12.55 -2.55
N ILE A 44 2.88 -13.46 -2.58
CA ILE A 44 2.59 -14.42 -1.52
C ILE A 44 2.54 -15.83 -2.10
N ASN A 45 2.71 -16.85 -1.27
CA ASN A 45 2.55 -18.25 -1.67
C ASN A 45 1.24 -18.85 -1.13
N ASN A 46 0.89 -20.06 -1.57
CA ASN A 46 -0.34 -20.76 -1.16
C ASN A 46 -0.46 -20.91 0.37
N LYS A 47 0.65 -21.21 1.07
CA LYS A 47 0.64 -21.34 2.53
C LYS A 47 0.23 -20.02 3.19
N SER A 48 0.83 -18.91 2.75
CA SER A 48 0.50 -17.57 3.23
C SER A 48 -0.93 -17.16 2.90
N TYR A 49 -1.41 -17.53 1.70
CA TYR A 49 -2.80 -17.32 1.30
C TYR A 49 -3.76 -18.02 2.27
N ASP A 50 -3.54 -19.31 2.54
CA ASP A 50 -4.41 -20.10 3.43
C ASP A 50 -4.36 -19.61 4.88
N GLU A 51 -3.16 -19.29 5.37
CA GLU A 51 -2.97 -18.72 6.71
C GLU A 51 -3.76 -17.41 6.88
N ILE A 52 -3.70 -16.52 5.90
CA ILE A 52 -4.47 -15.26 5.96
C ILE A 52 -5.96 -15.57 5.83
N MET A 53 -6.37 -16.44 4.90
CA MET A 53 -7.79 -16.76 4.70
C MET A 53 -8.45 -17.40 5.93
N SER A 54 -7.67 -18.11 6.76
CA SER A 54 -8.13 -18.69 8.02
C SER A 54 -8.53 -17.65 9.08
N ILE A 55 -8.07 -16.39 8.98
CA ILE A 55 -8.39 -15.33 9.93
C ILE A 55 -9.83 -14.86 9.73
N SER A 56 -10.65 -14.86 10.79
CA SER A 56 -12.08 -14.53 10.67
C SER A 56 -12.36 -13.09 10.23
N SER A 57 -11.68 -12.10 10.81
CA SER A 57 -11.91 -10.68 10.52
C SER A 57 -11.14 -10.21 9.28
N SER A 58 -11.83 -9.57 8.34
CA SER A 58 -11.23 -8.91 7.16
C SER A 58 -10.18 -7.85 7.54
N MET A 59 -10.42 -7.07 8.59
CA MET A 59 -9.45 -6.12 9.11
C MET A 59 -8.18 -6.82 9.61
N GLN A 60 -8.33 -7.93 10.35
CA GLN A 60 -7.18 -8.70 10.84
C GLN A 60 -6.44 -9.39 9.69
N LYS A 61 -7.15 -9.87 8.67
CA LYS A 61 -6.56 -10.39 7.42
C LYS A 61 -5.67 -9.36 6.74
N MET A 62 -6.20 -8.16 6.49
CA MET A 62 -5.45 -7.09 5.84
C MET A 62 -4.24 -6.65 6.68
N ARG A 63 -4.41 -6.54 8.00
CA ARG A 63 -3.30 -6.25 8.92
C ARG A 63 -2.20 -7.32 8.88
N ALA A 64 -2.59 -8.60 8.87
CA ALA A 64 -1.66 -9.72 8.79
C ALA A 64 -0.92 -9.72 7.45
N LEU A 65 -1.62 -9.45 6.34
CA LEU A 65 -1.03 -9.31 5.01
C LEU A 65 0.09 -8.26 5.02
N PHE A 66 -0.19 -7.05 5.52
CA PHE A 66 0.81 -6.00 5.61
C PHE A 66 2.04 -6.43 6.43
N ASN A 67 1.81 -6.83 7.69
CA ASN A 67 2.87 -7.19 8.63
C ASN A 67 3.76 -8.34 8.15
N ARG A 68 3.18 -9.33 7.46
CA ARG A 68 3.88 -10.60 7.15
C ARG A 68 4.53 -10.61 5.77
N HIS A 69 3.96 -9.90 4.80
CA HIS A 69 4.38 -10.01 3.40
C HIS A 69 4.75 -8.67 2.77
N LEU A 70 4.04 -7.58 3.06
CA LEU A 70 4.25 -6.33 2.34
C LEU A 70 5.41 -5.51 2.93
N ASP A 71 5.59 -5.57 4.25
CA ASP A 71 6.70 -4.88 4.92
C ASP A 71 8.07 -5.44 4.45
N SER A 72 8.13 -6.71 4.04
CA SER A 72 9.35 -7.38 3.56
C SER A 72 9.47 -7.47 2.03
N SER A 73 8.41 -7.20 1.26
CA SER A 73 8.41 -7.33 -0.22
C SER A 73 9.09 -6.18 -0.97
N GLY A 74 9.54 -5.14 -0.26
CA GLY A 74 10.04 -3.90 -0.87
C GLY A 74 8.98 -3.19 -1.73
N ASP A 75 9.41 -2.25 -2.55
CA ASP A 75 8.50 -1.41 -3.35
C ASP A 75 7.77 -2.20 -4.45
N LEU A 76 8.35 -3.29 -4.94
CA LEU A 76 7.73 -4.11 -5.98
C LEU A 76 6.43 -4.76 -5.48
N GLY A 77 6.44 -5.41 -4.32
CA GLY A 77 5.20 -5.99 -3.76
C GLY A 77 4.16 -4.94 -3.39
N LYS A 78 4.60 -3.76 -2.95
CA LYS A 78 3.75 -2.61 -2.65
C LYS A 78 3.08 -2.02 -3.91
N ASN A 79 3.80 -1.93 -5.03
CA ASN A 79 3.27 -1.52 -6.33
C ASN A 79 2.25 -2.53 -6.88
N ILE A 80 2.50 -3.83 -6.69
CA ILE A 80 1.55 -4.89 -7.07
C ILE A 80 0.28 -4.77 -6.24
N LEU A 81 0.39 -4.63 -4.91
CA LEU A 81 -0.77 -4.41 -4.05
C LEU A 81 -1.56 -3.16 -4.46
N PHE A 82 -0.86 -2.05 -4.77
CA PHE A 82 -1.51 -0.83 -5.26
C PHE A 82 -2.35 -1.10 -6.51
N THR A 83 -1.77 -1.75 -7.53
CA THR A 83 -2.46 -2.09 -8.79
C THR A 83 -3.69 -2.96 -8.55
N ILE A 84 -3.57 -3.96 -7.67
CA ILE A 84 -4.67 -4.85 -7.29
C ILE A 84 -5.80 -4.07 -6.60
N LEU A 85 -5.45 -3.13 -5.70
CA LEU A 85 -6.43 -2.29 -5.02
C LEU A 85 -7.12 -1.33 -6.00
N GLU A 86 -6.46 -0.86 -7.04
CA GLU A 86 -7.12 -0.07 -8.09
C GLU A 86 -8.19 -0.88 -8.84
N ALA A 87 -7.93 -2.16 -9.09
CA ALA A 87 -8.87 -3.04 -9.76
C ALA A 87 -10.04 -3.46 -8.85
N HIS A 88 -9.77 -3.77 -7.58
CA HIS A 88 -10.76 -4.41 -6.70
C HIS A 88 -11.37 -3.50 -5.63
N ALA A 89 -10.78 -2.33 -5.38
CA ALA A 89 -11.29 -1.32 -4.47
C ALA A 89 -11.22 0.10 -5.08
N PRO A 90 -11.71 0.32 -6.32
CA PRO A 90 -11.50 1.57 -7.06
C PRO A 90 -12.06 2.79 -6.32
N VAL A 91 -13.24 2.68 -5.69
CA VAL A 91 -13.86 3.79 -4.94
C VAL A 91 -12.98 4.22 -3.76
N LEU A 92 -12.41 3.26 -3.02
CA LEU A 92 -11.49 3.54 -1.92
C LEU A 92 -10.21 4.20 -2.42
N MET A 93 -9.63 3.67 -3.51
CA MET A 93 -8.41 4.22 -4.10
C MET A 93 -8.62 5.65 -4.60
N THR A 94 -9.73 5.94 -5.28
CA THR A 94 -10.09 7.29 -5.72
C THR A 94 -10.22 8.23 -4.52
N TYR A 95 -10.89 7.80 -3.45
CA TYR A 95 -11.03 8.59 -2.22
C TYR A 95 -9.68 8.91 -1.58
N LEU A 96 -8.81 7.89 -1.41
CA LEU A 96 -7.50 8.06 -0.79
C LEU A 96 -6.57 8.95 -1.61
N LYS A 97 -6.54 8.79 -2.95
CA LYS A 97 -5.80 9.67 -3.86
C LYS A 97 -6.28 11.12 -3.79
N SER A 98 -7.59 11.33 -3.75
CA SER A 98 -8.17 12.68 -3.62
C SER A 98 -7.73 13.36 -2.32
N LYS A 99 -7.63 12.60 -1.22
CA LYS A 99 -7.14 13.11 0.07
C LYS A 99 -5.66 13.52 0.04
N GLU A 100 -4.83 12.90 -0.80
CA GLU A 100 -3.44 13.36 -0.97
C GLU A 100 -3.36 14.72 -1.67
N HIS A 101 -4.20 14.92 -2.69
CA HIS A 101 -4.23 16.16 -3.47
C HIS A 101 -4.79 17.33 -2.64
N GLU A 102 -5.83 17.08 -1.84
CA GLU A 102 -6.38 18.08 -0.90
C GLU A 102 -5.33 18.56 0.11
N ASN A 103 -4.48 17.66 0.61
CA ASN A 103 -3.47 18.01 1.61
C ASN A 103 -2.36 18.88 1.00
N ILE A 104 -1.92 18.58 -0.22
CA ILE A 104 -0.94 19.42 -0.95
C ILE A 104 -1.55 20.79 -1.30
N ALA A 105 -2.81 20.83 -1.75
CA ALA A 105 -3.51 22.08 -2.07
C ALA A 105 -3.72 22.94 -0.82
N ALA A 106 -4.07 22.33 0.32
CA ALA A 106 -4.22 23.03 1.60
C ALA A 106 -2.88 23.60 2.10
N VAL A 107 -1.78 22.85 1.99
CA VAL A 107 -0.44 23.32 2.35
C VAL A 107 0.01 24.48 1.45
N SER A 108 -0.18 24.36 0.13
CA SER A 108 0.13 25.44 -0.82
C SER A 108 -0.68 26.71 -0.53
N LYS A 109 -1.98 26.58 -0.24
CA LYS A 109 -2.85 27.70 0.09
C LYS A 109 -2.47 28.38 1.41
N SER A 110 -2.02 27.62 2.41
CA SER A 110 -1.50 28.15 3.68
C SER A 110 -0.16 28.85 3.51
N LEU A 111 0.75 28.31 2.69
CA LEU A 111 2.04 28.95 2.38
C LEU A 111 1.85 30.26 1.61
N ASN A 112 0.98 30.29 0.61
CA ASN A 112 0.65 31.50 -0.16
C ASN A 112 -0.07 32.59 0.66
N LYS A 113 -0.51 32.29 1.89
CA LYS A 113 -1.09 33.27 2.81
C LYS A 113 -0.07 33.86 3.79
N LEU A 114 1.11 33.24 3.89
CA LEU A 114 2.20 33.63 4.79
C LEU A 114 3.30 34.44 4.10
N PHE A 115 3.25 34.55 2.78
CA PHE A 115 4.08 35.44 1.94
C PHE A 115 3.16 36.43 1.22
#